data_AF-A0AA47L997-F1
#
_entry.id   AF-A0AA47L997-F1
#
_cell.length_a   1.000
_cell.length_b   1.000
_cell.length_c   1.000
_cell.angle_alpha   90.00
_cell.angle_beta   90.00
_cell.angle_gamma   90.00
#
_symmetry.space_group_name_H-M   'P 1'
#
loop_
_entity.id
_entity.type
_entity.pdbx_description
1 polymer ?
#
loop_
_entity_poly.entity_id
_entity_poly.type
_entity_poly.pdbx_seq_one_letter_code
_entity_poly.pdbx_strand_id
1 'polypeptide(L)'
;MGQVRDNLPNGNPRNKIEYLADCIDDAKASASGEPPKNLLVNPDFSAAQLDINWQSAFYARWTTGAFTYENQSASEMHLGRSFGRPAPFGWGVEVFAEARHFHAAHYNTRGGEVEKRDPTAKATFFMMGGDKAKTLHFSVFSAPMETEKVLEVVDGKGVLLDLSYSVYLKMHDDTVYHRFGVVELDANGDFVDYVATSMTAQPKAPDFVHSWIHGVKLKPGGIYAFFVESDMNNGRKSTAFTGAGVFLNPSQANVVPDLTPSPVAKDTMRCVDSLGRLTKAELTGGVSVDVGRYSMPFGMEKHLIFCNCQITGTTTEAPYSASTINKVNHNTVQVQGDTAGGQSHAHLMAYYSKTPVHLNYFNSANYQVV
;
A
#
# COMPACT_ATOMS: atom_id res chain seq x y z
N MET A 1 35.94 11.24 17.41
CA MET A 1 36.23 10.20 18.44
C MET A 1 36.84 8.99 17.72
N GLY A 2 37.84 8.32 18.30
CA GLY A 2 38.51 7.16 17.70
C GLY A 2 37.59 5.94 17.55
N GLN A 3 38.03 4.91 16.83
CA GLN A 3 37.23 3.67 16.71
C GLN A 3 37.09 3.02 18.09
N VAL A 4 35.95 2.39 18.40
CA VAL A 4 35.68 1.74 19.71
C VAL A 4 36.82 0.80 20.13
N ARG A 5 37.47 0.16 19.15
CA ARG A 5 38.62 -0.71 19.32
C ARG A 5 39.83 -0.03 19.96
N ASP A 6 40.04 1.25 19.68
CA ASP A 6 41.18 2.03 20.15
C ASP A 6 41.02 2.47 21.61
N ASN A 7 39.79 2.43 22.13
CA ASN A 7 39.44 2.84 23.49
C ASN A 7 39.15 1.65 24.43
N LEU A 8 39.35 0.41 23.97
CA LEU A 8 39.13 -0.78 24.79
C LEU A 8 40.10 -0.78 25.99
N PRO A 9 39.61 -0.90 27.23
CA PRO A 9 40.49 -0.94 28.40
C PRO A 9 41.39 -2.18 28.35
N ASN A 10 42.68 -1.99 28.68
CA ASN A 10 43.63 -3.09 28.83
C ASN A 10 43.38 -3.85 30.14
N GLY A 11 43.45 -5.19 30.12
CA GLY A 11 43.28 -6.04 31.31
C GLY A 11 42.19 -7.10 31.20
N ASN A 12 41.54 -7.40 32.34
CA ASN A 12 40.57 -8.49 32.51
C ASN A 12 39.46 -8.46 31.44
N PRO A 13 39.15 -9.59 30.77
CA PRO A 13 38.04 -9.71 29.83
C PRO A 13 36.71 -9.11 30.33
N ARG A 14 36.45 -9.17 31.64
CA ARG A 14 35.26 -8.59 32.26
C ARG A 14 35.16 -7.07 32.08
N ASN A 15 36.25 -6.33 32.25
CA ASN A 15 36.26 -4.87 32.12
C ASN A 15 36.04 -4.43 30.67
N LYS A 16 36.47 -5.25 29.70
CA LYS A 16 36.19 -5.00 28.28
C LYS A 16 34.72 -5.22 27.95
N ILE A 17 34.09 -6.23 28.56
CA ILE A 17 32.66 -6.51 28.41
C ILE A 17 31.82 -5.39 29.04
N GLU A 18 32.18 -4.94 30.24
CA GLU A 18 31.51 -3.83 30.93
C GLU A 18 31.64 -2.53 30.12
N TYR A 19 32.83 -2.19 29.62
CA TYR A 19 33.02 -1.03 28.75
C TYR A 19 32.22 -1.10 27.45
N LEU A 20 32.13 -2.28 26.82
CA LEU A 20 31.31 -2.47 25.62
C LEU A 20 29.81 -2.36 25.94
N ALA A 21 29.37 -2.85 27.10
CA ALA A 21 27.99 -2.70 27.57
C ALA A 21 27.65 -1.22 27.80
N ASP A 22 28.53 -0.46 28.44
CA ASP A 22 28.36 0.98 28.66
C ASP A 22 28.31 1.74 27.32
N CYS A 23 29.21 1.41 26.37
CA CYS A 23 29.16 2.01 25.02
C CYS A 23 27.85 1.67 24.27
N ILE A 24 27.31 0.48 24.48
CA ILE A 24 26.03 0.05 23.88
C ILE A 24 24.87 0.82 24.54
N ASP A 25 24.90 0.99 25.85
CA ASP A 25 23.86 1.71 26.58
C ASP A 25 23.93 3.22 26.31
N ASP A 26 25.11 3.80 26.17
CA ASP A 26 25.33 5.17 25.69
C ASP A 26 24.88 5.33 24.23
N ALA A 27 25.12 4.34 23.37
CA ALA A 27 24.61 4.35 22.00
C ALA A 27 23.08 4.22 21.96
N LYS A 28 22.47 3.41 22.83
CA LYS A 28 21.01 3.32 22.99
C LYS A 28 20.42 4.63 23.53
N ALA A 29 21.07 5.24 24.52
CA ALA A 29 20.66 6.51 25.08
C ALA A 29 20.81 7.65 24.07
N SER A 30 21.86 7.63 23.24
CA SER A 30 22.05 8.58 22.13
C SER A 30 21.09 8.31 20.97
N ALA A 31 20.64 7.06 20.80
CA ALA A 31 19.60 6.66 19.85
C ALA A 31 18.17 6.88 20.39
N SER A 32 18.01 7.36 21.62
CA SER A 32 16.69 7.52 22.28
C SER A 32 15.92 8.78 21.88
N GLY A 33 16.19 9.32 20.70
CA GLY A 33 15.26 10.25 20.06
C GLY A 33 13.99 9.50 19.65
N GLU A 34 12.81 10.12 19.82
CA GLU A 34 11.58 9.56 19.27
C GLU A 34 11.79 9.33 17.75
N PRO A 35 11.40 8.16 17.21
CA PRO A 35 11.57 7.90 15.79
C PRO A 35 10.82 8.95 14.98
N PRO A 36 11.37 9.41 13.84
CA PRO A 36 10.73 10.44 13.05
C PRO A 36 9.31 10.03 12.67
N LYS A 37 8.36 10.96 12.84
CA LYS A 37 6.96 10.72 12.51
C LYS A 37 6.80 10.43 11.03
N ASN A 38 6.12 9.32 10.75
CA ASN A 38 5.81 8.91 9.39
C ASN A 38 4.59 9.66 8.86
N LEU A 39 4.64 10.05 7.58
CA LEU A 39 3.52 10.67 6.87
C LEU A 39 2.53 9.62 6.35
N LEU A 40 2.94 8.36 6.23
CA LEU A 40 2.05 7.27 5.85
C LEU A 40 1.12 6.92 7.02
N VAL A 41 -0.18 6.79 6.73
CA VAL A 41 -1.20 6.52 7.77
C VAL A 41 -1.09 5.11 8.35
N ASN A 42 -0.65 4.16 7.54
CA ASN A 42 -0.47 2.75 7.89
C ASN A 42 0.89 2.24 7.34
N PRO A 43 2.02 2.61 7.97
CA PRO A 43 3.35 2.32 7.44
C PRO A 43 3.78 0.85 7.54
N ASP A 44 3.05 0.04 8.31
CA ASP A 44 3.21 -1.42 8.43
C ASP A 44 1.90 -2.11 8.02
N PHE A 45 1.95 -2.90 6.95
CA PHE A 45 0.80 -3.63 6.38
C PHE A 45 0.08 -4.53 7.39
N SER A 46 0.77 -4.98 8.43
CA SER A 46 0.28 -6.01 9.35
C SER A 46 -0.58 -5.48 10.49
N ALA A 47 -0.61 -4.17 10.67
CA ALA A 47 -1.13 -3.57 11.89
C ALA A 47 -2.61 -3.12 11.79
N ALA A 48 -3.18 -3.09 10.58
CA ALA A 48 -4.62 -2.96 10.37
C ALA A 48 -5.33 -4.33 10.51
N GLN A 49 -5.50 -4.82 11.75
CA GLN A 49 -6.14 -6.11 12.04
C GLN A 49 -7.60 -6.22 11.58
N LEU A 50 -8.27 -5.08 11.33
CA LEU A 50 -9.72 -5.00 11.18
C LEU A 50 -10.24 -5.32 9.78
N ASP A 51 -9.41 -5.18 8.73
CA ASP A 51 -9.84 -5.43 7.34
C ASP A 51 -9.92 -6.94 7.01
N ILE A 52 -9.50 -7.80 7.93
CA ILE A 52 -9.19 -9.22 7.69
C ILE A 52 -9.87 -10.12 8.74
N ASN A 53 -11.09 -9.78 9.18
CA ASN A 53 -11.83 -10.69 10.06
C ASN A 53 -12.38 -11.89 9.25
N TRP A 54 -11.66 -13.01 9.29
CA TRP A 54 -11.97 -14.28 8.61
C TRP A 54 -13.30 -14.91 9.05
N GLN A 55 -13.86 -14.46 10.17
CA GLN A 55 -15.08 -15.01 10.76
C GLN A 55 -16.34 -14.19 10.45
N SER A 56 -16.21 -13.06 9.75
CA SER A 56 -17.34 -12.25 9.31
C SER A 56 -18.05 -12.92 8.12
N ALA A 57 -19.39 -12.89 8.08
CA ALA A 57 -20.16 -13.33 6.91
C ALA A 57 -19.89 -12.47 5.66
N PHE A 58 -19.30 -11.28 5.86
CA PHE A 58 -18.79 -10.37 4.85
C PHE A 58 -17.27 -10.50 4.65
N TYR A 59 -16.66 -11.60 5.12
CA TYR A 59 -15.29 -11.94 4.79
C TYR A 59 -15.06 -11.63 3.31
N ALA A 60 -14.00 -10.88 3.03
CA ALA A 60 -13.65 -10.48 1.69
C ALA A 60 -13.23 -11.74 0.91
N ARG A 61 -14.20 -12.56 0.49
CA ARG A 61 -13.99 -13.64 -0.50
C ARG A 61 -13.40 -13.10 -1.81
N TRP A 62 -13.35 -11.77 -1.92
CA TRP A 62 -12.82 -10.94 -2.98
C TRP A 62 -11.37 -10.49 -2.72
N THR A 63 -10.78 -10.79 -1.55
CA THR A 63 -9.33 -10.66 -1.31
C THR A 63 -8.59 -11.99 -1.49
N THR A 64 -9.26 -13.10 -1.78
CA THR A 64 -8.61 -14.42 -1.90
C THR A 64 -8.98 -15.19 -3.18
N GLY A 65 -9.85 -14.62 -4.03
CA GLY A 65 -10.25 -15.20 -5.32
C GLY A 65 -9.38 -14.74 -6.48
N ALA A 66 -9.27 -15.58 -7.51
CA ALA A 66 -8.64 -15.23 -8.78
C ALA A 66 -9.54 -14.30 -9.60
N PHE A 67 -9.04 -13.11 -9.95
CA PHE A 67 -9.73 -12.16 -10.82
C PHE A 67 -9.05 -12.11 -12.19
N THR A 68 -9.84 -12.10 -13.26
CA THR A 68 -9.35 -12.05 -14.65
C THR A 68 -9.57 -10.67 -15.26
N TYR A 69 -8.61 -10.20 -16.06
CA TYR A 69 -8.71 -8.91 -16.76
C TYR A 69 -9.50 -8.99 -18.06
N GLU A 70 -10.22 -7.92 -18.35
CA GLU A 70 -10.54 -7.43 -19.70
C GLU A 70 -10.37 -5.89 -19.67
N ASN A 71 -9.92 -5.28 -20.76
CA ASN A 71 -9.67 -3.83 -20.83
C ASN A 71 -10.89 -3.02 -20.35
N GLN A 72 -10.72 -2.17 -19.34
CA GLN A 72 -11.74 -1.22 -18.90
C GLN A 72 -11.65 0.08 -19.71
N SER A 73 -12.77 0.54 -20.24
CA SER A 73 -12.93 1.87 -20.80
C SER A 73 -12.96 2.94 -19.70
N ALA A 74 -12.71 4.21 -20.06
CA ALA A 74 -12.66 5.32 -19.10
C ALA A 74 -13.97 5.58 -18.34
N SER A 75 -15.10 5.10 -18.85
CA SER A 75 -16.42 5.21 -18.20
C SER A 75 -16.76 4.02 -17.28
N GLU A 76 -15.98 2.94 -17.34
CA GLU A 76 -16.23 1.74 -16.56
C GLU A 76 -15.60 1.85 -15.16
N MET A 77 -16.40 1.51 -14.16
CA MET A 77 -15.97 1.42 -12.77
C MET A 77 -15.06 0.22 -12.55
N HIS A 78 -14.20 0.30 -11.53
CA HIS A 78 -13.35 -0.81 -11.17
C HIS A 78 -14.16 -2.02 -10.71
N LEU A 79 -14.04 -3.13 -11.44
CA LEU A 79 -14.68 -4.41 -11.15
C LEU A 79 -13.65 -5.40 -10.60
N GLY A 80 -14.08 -6.62 -10.25
CA GLY A 80 -13.23 -7.82 -10.21
C GLY A 80 -12.52 -8.17 -11.54
N ARG A 81 -12.34 -7.18 -12.42
CA ARG A 81 -11.67 -7.17 -13.71
C ARG A 81 -10.78 -5.92 -13.89
N SER A 82 -10.67 -5.10 -12.85
CA SER A 82 -9.99 -3.80 -12.88
C SER A 82 -8.50 -3.87 -12.60
N PHE A 83 -7.81 -2.78 -12.88
CA PHE A 83 -6.42 -2.53 -12.51
C PHE A 83 -6.28 -2.36 -10.98
N GLY A 84 -7.28 -1.80 -10.28
CA GLY A 84 -7.29 -1.65 -8.82
C GLY A 84 -7.64 -2.94 -8.05
N ARG A 85 -7.08 -3.12 -6.84
CA ARG A 85 -7.37 -4.26 -5.96
C ARG A 85 -7.66 -3.83 -4.52
N PRO A 86 -8.57 -4.53 -3.81
CA PRO A 86 -8.72 -4.36 -2.37
C PRO A 86 -7.38 -4.62 -1.65
N ALA A 87 -7.00 -3.71 -0.77
CA ALA A 87 -5.76 -3.75 0.02
C ALA A 87 -6.03 -3.30 1.47
N PRO A 88 -5.12 -3.50 2.43
CA PRO A 88 -5.31 -2.99 3.80
C PRO A 88 -5.48 -1.47 3.85
N PHE A 89 -6.21 -0.93 4.84
CA PHE A 89 -6.46 0.50 5.01
C PHE A 89 -5.19 1.34 4.88
N GLY A 90 -5.28 2.47 4.17
CA GLY A 90 -4.14 3.34 3.87
C GLY A 90 -3.34 2.94 2.61
N TRP A 91 -3.62 1.77 2.03
CA TRP A 91 -2.94 1.27 0.83
C TRP A 91 -3.88 1.07 -0.36
N GLY A 92 -3.37 1.28 -1.56
CA GLY A 92 -3.98 0.84 -2.80
C GLY A 92 -3.03 -0.09 -3.55
N VAL A 93 -3.61 -0.87 -4.47
CA VAL A 93 -2.86 -1.80 -5.30
C VAL A 93 -3.35 -1.67 -6.72
N GLU A 94 -2.45 -1.36 -7.65
CA GLU A 94 -2.70 -1.46 -9.09
C GLU A 94 -1.97 -2.65 -9.68
N VAL A 95 -2.54 -3.25 -10.72
CA VAL A 95 -1.93 -4.35 -11.45
C VAL A 95 -2.07 -4.12 -12.94
N PHE A 96 -0.95 -4.12 -13.65
CA PHE A 96 -0.88 -4.22 -15.10
C PHE A 96 -0.61 -5.67 -15.51
N ALA A 97 -1.30 -6.15 -16.54
CA ALA A 97 -1.06 -7.47 -17.10
C ALA A 97 -1.18 -7.41 -18.64
N GLU A 98 -0.21 -8.00 -19.35
CA GLU A 98 -0.18 -7.99 -20.82
C GLU A 98 -1.26 -8.88 -21.46
N ALA A 99 -1.83 -9.82 -20.70
CA ALA A 99 -2.93 -10.67 -21.14
C ALA A 99 -3.90 -10.97 -19.99
N ARG A 100 -4.98 -11.70 -20.29
CA ARG A 100 -6.01 -12.13 -19.33
C ARG A 100 -5.42 -13.07 -18.27
N HIS A 101 -4.72 -12.53 -17.31
CA HIS A 101 -4.11 -13.29 -16.23
C HIS A 101 -4.96 -13.22 -14.97
N PHE A 102 -4.88 -14.29 -14.19
CA PHE A 102 -5.48 -14.33 -12.87
C PHE A 102 -4.52 -13.70 -11.88
N HIS A 103 -5.05 -12.88 -10.96
CA HIS A 103 -4.32 -12.47 -9.77
C HIS A 103 -5.20 -12.68 -8.55
N ALA A 104 -4.58 -13.18 -7.49
CA ALA A 104 -5.17 -13.33 -6.18
C ALA A 104 -4.38 -12.49 -5.19
N ALA A 105 -5.10 -11.80 -4.31
CA ALA A 105 -4.48 -11.18 -3.15
C ALA A 105 -4.16 -12.28 -2.13
N HIS A 106 -2.97 -12.17 -1.55
CA HIS A 106 -2.45 -13.10 -0.56
C HIS A 106 -1.92 -12.33 0.64
N TYR A 107 -2.01 -12.98 1.78
CA TYR A 107 -1.33 -12.55 2.99
C TYR A 107 -0.28 -13.60 3.30
N ASN A 108 0.93 -13.16 3.62
CA ASN A 108 1.93 -14.07 4.12
C ASN A 108 1.50 -14.42 5.54
N THR A 109 0.89 -15.58 5.74
CA THR A 109 0.45 -15.97 7.07
C THR A 109 1.67 -16.32 7.91
N ARG A 110 1.66 -15.86 9.16
CA ARG A 110 2.70 -16.06 10.18
C ARG A 110 3.36 -17.43 10.14
N GLY A 111 4.68 -17.47 10.32
CA GLY A 111 5.41 -18.70 10.63
C GLY A 111 6.69 -18.89 9.84
N GLY A 112 7.80 -18.35 10.35
CA GLY A 112 9.16 -18.65 9.89
C GLY A 112 10.22 -18.18 10.89
N GLU A 113 11.49 -18.50 10.66
CA GLU A 113 12.63 -18.03 11.48
C GLU A 113 12.73 -16.49 11.59
N VAL A 114 12.05 -15.78 10.70
CA VAL A 114 12.07 -14.32 10.55
C VAL A 114 11.23 -13.62 11.61
N GLU A 115 10.00 -14.10 11.86
CA GLU A 115 9.13 -13.57 12.93
C GLU A 115 9.70 -13.86 14.33
N LYS A 116 10.47 -14.94 14.47
CA LYS A 116 11.20 -15.24 15.72
C LYS A 116 12.29 -14.20 16.01
N ARG A 117 12.86 -13.57 14.97
CA ARG A 117 13.94 -12.57 15.09
C ARG A 117 13.41 -11.15 15.20
N ASP A 118 12.29 -10.85 14.54
CA ASP A 118 11.65 -9.53 14.59
C ASP A 118 10.11 -9.65 14.67
N PRO A 119 9.51 -9.40 15.86
CA PRO A 119 8.06 -9.43 16.04
C PRO A 119 7.28 -8.37 15.25
N THR A 120 7.96 -7.38 14.66
CA THR A 120 7.34 -6.41 13.73
C THR A 120 7.16 -6.99 12.33
N ALA A 121 7.79 -8.12 12.02
CA ALA A 121 7.73 -8.80 10.71
C ALA A 121 6.44 -9.60 10.46
N LYS A 122 5.33 -9.16 11.05
CA LYS A 122 4.03 -9.83 10.95
C LYS A 122 3.56 -9.93 9.49
N ALA A 123 2.56 -10.77 9.27
CA ALA A 123 1.92 -11.03 7.99
C ALA A 123 1.86 -9.83 7.04
N THR A 124 2.54 -9.94 5.89
CA THR A 124 2.55 -8.92 4.83
C THR A 124 1.50 -9.23 3.77
N PHE A 125 0.99 -8.20 3.10
CA PHE A 125 0.11 -8.35 1.94
C PHE A 125 0.95 -8.39 0.66
N PHE A 126 0.59 -9.27 -0.27
CA PHE A 126 1.17 -9.32 -1.60
C PHE A 126 0.17 -9.92 -2.61
N MET A 127 0.41 -9.69 -3.88
CA MET A 127 -0.35 -10.29 -4.98
C MET A 127 0.38 -11.52 -5.50
N MET A 128 -0.33 -12.61 -5.79
CA MET A 128 0.16 -13.70 -6.64
C MET A 128 -0.64 -13.79 -7.93
N GLY A 129 -0.04 -14.26 -9.02
CA GLY A 129 -0.77 -14.37 -10.27
C GLY A 129 0.04 -14.83 -11.48
N GLY A 130 -0.49 -14.56 -12.67
CA GLY A 130 0.07 -15.01 -13.94
C GLY A 130 1.38 -14.32 -14.33
N ASP A 131 2.12 -14.98 -15.23
CA ASP A 131 3.34 -14.45 -15.84
C ASP A 131 3.04 -13.11 -16.58
N LYS A 132 4.04 -12.23 -16.74
CA LYS A 132 3.92 -10.94 -17.45
C LYS A 132 2.96 -9.93 -16.84
N ALA A 133 3.00 -9.82 -15.51
CA ALA A 133 2.27 -8.81 -14.77
C ALA A 133 3.19 -7.92 -13.94
N LYS A 134 2.81 -6.66 -13.82
CA LYS A 134 3.44 -5.67 -12.95
C LYS A 134 2.45 -5.22 -11.90
N THR A 135 2.92 -4.98 -10.69
CA THR A 135 2.07 -4.55 -9.57
C THR A 135 2.64 -3.30 -8.94
N LEU A 136 1.75 -2.41 -8.50
CA LEU A 136 2.08 -1.20 -7.76
C LEU A 136 1.37 -1.26 -6.42
N HIS A 137 2.13 -1.39 -5.33
CA HIS A 137 1.61 -1.13 -3.98
C HIS A 137 1.86 0.34 -3.67
N PHE A 138 0.86 1.06 -3.21
CA PHE A 138 1.02 2.49 -2.94
C PHE A 138 0.23 2.98 -1.73
N SER A 139 0.70 4.05 -1.10
CA SER A 139 0.00 4.74 -0.02
C SER A 139 0.02 6.24 -0.29
N VAL A 140 -1.18 6.83 -0.33
CA VAL A 140 -1.36 8.26 -0.61
C VAL A 140 -1.17 9.06 0.68
N PHE A 141 -0.44 10.16 0.59
CA PHE A 141 -0.19 11.09 1.69
C PHE A 141 -0.15 12.53 1.18
N SER A 142 -0.31 13.47 2.10
CA SER A 142 -0.16 14.91 1.81
C SER A 142 1.10 15.43 2.48
N ALA A 143 1.86 16.25 1.76
CA ALA A 143 2.98 16.96 2.35
C ALA A 143 2.46 18.02 3.34
N PRO A 144 3.11 18.21 4.50
CA PRO A 144 2.80 19.31 5.42
C PRO A 144 2.79 20.68 4.71
N MET A 145 1.99 21.63 5.21
CA MET A 145 1.92 23.01 4.68
C MET A 145 3.13 23.87 5.08
N GLU A 146 4.09 23.32 5.82
CA GLU A 146 5.26 24.03 6.31
C GLU A 146 6.19 24.40 5.13
N THR A 147 6.63 25.66 5.10
CA THR A 147 7.54 26.16 4.05
C THR A 147 8.90 25.50 4.16
N GLU A 148 9.57 25.28 3.02
CA GLU A 148 10.82 24.52 2.79
C GLU A 148 12.02 24.81 3.72
N LYS A 149 11.91 25.76 4.66
CA LYS A 149 12.95 26.08 5.62
C LYS A 149 12.40 26.28 7.02
N VAL A 150 12.99 25.59 7.99
CA VAL A 150 12.77 25.85 9.42
C VAL A 150 14.01 26.54 9.98
N LEU A 151 13.82 27.61 10.75
CA LEU A 151 14.90 28.27 11.48
C LEU A 151 15.16 27.45 12.75
N GLU A 152 16.25 26.71 12.78
CA GLU A 152 16.74 26.07 14.01
C GLU A 152 17.86 26.91 14.62
N VAL A 153 17.91 27.03 15.94
CA VAL A 153 19.03 27.69 16.63
C VAL A 153 20.04 26.63 17.02
N VAL A 154 21.09 26.48 16.21
CA VAL A 154 22.23 25.59 16.49
C VAL A 154 23.37 26.45 17.02
N ASP A 155 23.84 26.17 18.23
CA ASP A 155 24.92 26.91 18.91
C ASP A 155 24.68 28.44 18.96
N GLY A 156 23.41 28.86 19.18
CA GLY A 156 23.05 30.28 19.25
C GLY A 156 22.98 31.00 17.90
N LYS A 157 23.14 30.29 16.77
CA LYS A 157 22.98 30.83 15.41
C LYS A 157 21.74 30.24 14.75
N GLY A 158 20.93 31.10 14.14
CA GLY A 158 19.81 30.66 13.30
C GLY A 158 20.34 30.01 12.03
N VAL A 159 20.13 28.70 11.89
CA VAL A 159 20.40 27.91 10.69
C VAL A 159 19.07 27.64 10.01
N LEU A 160 18.97 28.00 8.73
CA LEU A 160 17.86 27.57 7.88
C LEU A 160 18.11 26.11 7.50
N LEU A 161 17.38 25.20 8.12
CA LEU A 161 17.36 23.82 7.71
C LEU A 161 16.48 23.65 6.48
N ASP A 162 17.04 23.08 5.44
CA ASP A 162 16.31 22.70 4.25
C ASP A 162 15.43 21.47 4.57
N LEU A 163 14.11 21.61 4.44
CA LEU A 163 13.18 20.52 4.68
C LEU A 163 13.35 19.46 3.58
N SER A 164 14.19 18.46 3.84
CA SER A 164 14.31 17.26 3.03
C SER A 164 13.58 16.10 3.68
N TYR A 165 12.87 15.34 2.86
CA TYR A 165 12.23 14.11 3.26
C TYR A 165 13.14 12.93 2.93
N SER A 166 12.97 11.87 3.70
CA SER A 166 13.51 10.56 3.40
C SER A 166 12.39 9.59 3.14
N VAL A 167 12.61 8.71 2.17
CA VAL A 167 11.75 7.59 1.84
C VAL A 167 12.43 6.34 2.36
N TYR A 168 11.68 5.48 3.02
CA TYR A 168 12.17 4.25 3.64
C TYR A 168 11.35 3.06 3.17
N LEU A 169 12.04 1.96 2.90
CA LEU A 169 11.45 0.66 2.59
C LEU A 169 12.20 -0.44 3.35
N LYS A 170 11.44 -1.28 4.05
CA LYS A 170 11.90 -2.51 4.72
C LYS A 170 11.22 -3.70 4.07
N MET A 171 12.01 -4.62 3.53
CA MET A 171 11.49 -5.79 2.83
C MET A 171 12.16 -7.07 3.28
N HIS A 172 11.44 -8.17 3.08
CA HIS A 172 11.91 -9.53 3.34
C HIS A 172 11.55 -10.42 2.16
N ASP A 173 12.45 -11.34 1.82
CA ASP A 173 12.20 -12.46 0.89
C ASP A 173 11.57 -12.04 -0.43
N ASP A 174 12.43 -11.47 -1.27
CA ASP A 174 12.17 -11.29 -2.69
C ASP A 174 13.39 -11.71 -3.51
N THR A 175 13.13 -12.47 -4.57
CA THR A 175 14.17 -12.96 -5.49
C THR A 175 14.48 -11.94 -6.59
N VAL A 176 13.93 -10.73 -6.50
CA VAL A 176 13.99 -9.68 -7.52
C VAL A 176 14.25 -8.29 -6.98
N TYR A 177 14.62 -7.39 -7.90
CA TYR A 177 14.74 -5.96 -7.66
C TYR A 177 13.36 -5.30 -7.77
N HIS A 178 13.05 -4.39 -6.85
CA HIS A 178 11.84 -3.58 -6.89
C HIS A 178 12.19 -2.12 -7.11
N ARG A 179 11.35 -1.40 -7.85
CA ARG A 179 11.42 0.06 -7.90
C ARG A 179 10.54 0.61 -6.79
N PHE A 180 11.07 1.53 -6.00
CA PHE A 180 10.28 2.21 -4.97
C PHE A 180 10.59 3.70 -4.92
N GLY A 181 9.69 4.46 -4.32
CA GLY A 181 9.91 5.89 -4.15
C GLY A 181 8.62 6.67 -3.91
N VAL A 182 8.60 7.88 -4.44
CA VAL A 182 7.46 8.80 -4.33
C VAL A 182 7.09 9.34 -5.70
N VAL A 183 5.80 9.39 -5.97
CA VAL A 183 5.21 10.04 -7.15
C VAL A 183 4.32 11.22 -6.73
N GLU A 184 4.27 12.24 -7.58
CA GLU A 184 3.33 13.36 -7.49
C GLU A 184 1.98 12.94 -8.07
N LEU A 185 0.91 13.35 -7.39
CA LEU A 185 -0.46 13.16 -7.84
C LEU A 185 -1.10 14.50 -8.18
N ASP A 186 -1.98 14.50 -9.18
CA ASP A 186 -2.80 15.68 -9.50
C ASP A 186 -4.00 15.82 -8.55
N ALA A 187 -4.85 16.82 -8.81
CA ALA A 187 -6.08 17.05 -8.04
C ALA A 187 -7.12 15.94 -8.17
N ASN A 188 -7.01 15.06 -9.18
CA ASN A 188 -7.86 13.89 -9.40
C ASN A 188 -7.25 12.61 -8.78
N GLY A 189 -6.07 12.71 -8.16
CA GLY A 189 -5.35 11.54 -7.65
C GLY A 189 -4.75 10.68 -8.77
N ASP A 190 -4.45 11.28 -9.92
CA ASP A 190 -3.74 10.63 -11.03
C ASP A 190 -2.23 10.82 -10.92
N PHE A 191 -1.47 9.79 -11.30
CA PHE A 191 -0.02 9.83 -11.36
C PHE A 191 0.48 10.85 -12.39
N VAL A 192 1.23 11.84 -11.89
CA VAL A 192 1.81 12.91 -12.71
C VAL A 192 3.26 12.62 -13.02
N ASP A 193 4.14 12.56 -12.02
CA ASP A 193 5.58 12.43 -12.25
C ASP A 193 6.29 11.77 -11.06
N TYR A 194 7.48 11.24 -11.31
CA TYR A 194 8.35 10.70 -10.29
C TYR A 194 9.04 11.84 -9.54
N VAL A 195 8.84 11.89 -8.22
CA VAL A 195 9.58 12.83 -7.35
C VAL A 195 10.93 12.25 -6.98
N ALA A 196 10.95 10.96 -6.66
CA ALA A 196 12.16 10.23 -6.30
C ALA A 196 11.94 8.73 -6.53
N THR A 197 12.96 8.05 -7.05
CA THR A 197 12.91 6.59 -7.26
C THR A 197 14.26 5.95 -7.03
N SER A 198 14.27 4.72 -6.54
CA SER A 198 15.46 3.87 -6.50
C SER A 198 15.06 2.41 -6.75
N MET A 199 16.04 1.62 -7.20
CA MET A 199 15.94 0.16 -7.16
C MET A 199 16.40 -0.35 -5.80
N THR A 200 15.74 -1.38 -5.29
CA THR A 200 16.09 -2.01 -4.02
C THR A 200 17.20 -3.02 -4.23
N ALA A 201 18.08 -3.21 -3.25
CA ALA A 201 19.00 -4.34 -3.28
C ALA A 201 18.22 -5.66 -3.09
N GLN A 202 18.71 -6.74 -3.70
CA GLN A 202 18.12 -8.06 -3.50
C GLN A 202 18.34 -8.53 -2.04
N PRO A 203 17.29 -8.92 -1.31
CA PRO A 203 17.44 -9.47 0.04
C PRO A 203 18.13 -10.83 0.02
N LYS A 204 19.03 -11.03 0.99
CA LYS A 204 19.61 -12.34 1.28
C LYS A 204 18.84 -12.95 2.44
N ALA A 205 18.12 -14.05 2.19
CA ALA A 205 17.47 -14.77 3.27
C ALA A 205 18.51 -15.17 4.34
N PRO A 206 18.21 -15.00 5.64
CA PRO A 206 16.92 -14.63 6.25
C PRO A 206 16.80 -13.14 6.65
N ASP A 207 17.66 -12.25 6.14
CA ASP A 207 17.77 -10.88 6.63
C ASP A 207 16.78 -9.92 5.95
N PHE A 208 16.43 -8.83 6.64
CA PHE A 208 15.69 -7.72 6.05
C PHE A 208 16.63 -6.84 5.22
N VAL A 209 16.14 -6.35 4.09
CA VAL A 209 16.76 -5.24 3.37
C VAL A 209 16.05 -3.96 3.76
N HIS A 210 16.85 -3.00 4.17
CA HIS A 210 16.44 -1.63 4.42
C HIS A 210 17.01 -0.75 3.31
N SER A 211 16.17 0.07 2.70
CA SER A 211 16.56 0.97 1.63
C SER A 211 16.02 2.37 1.92
N TRP A 212 16.84 3.38 1.64
CA TRP A 212 16.49 4.77 1.81
C TRP A 212 16.70 5.56 0.52
N ILE A 213 15.85 6.56 0.31
CA ILE A 213 16.07 7.65 -0.64
C ILE A 213 16.04 8.93 0.16
N HIS A 214 17.14 9.70 0.12
CA HIS A 214 17.27 10.95 0.87
C HIS A 214 17.14 12.17 -0.04
N GLY A 215 16.99 13.34 0.58
CA GLY A 215 16.98 14.60 -0.16
C GLY A 215 15.69 14.84 -0.96
N VAL A 216 14.61 14.10 -0.66
CA VAL A 216 13.35 14.20 -1.40
C VAL A 216 12.68 15.54 -1.08
N LYS A 217 12.28 16.27 -2.13
CA LYS A 217 11.62 17.57 -2.04
C LYS A 217 10.16 17.44 -2.39
N LEU A 218 9.31 17.90 -1.47
CA LEU A 218 7.86 17.88 -1.60
C LEU A 218 7.35 19.31 -1.54
N LYS A 219 6.45 19.67 -2.46
CA LYS A 219 5.78 20.97 -2.46
C LYS A 219 4.83 21.02 -1.25
N PRO A 220 4.82 22.12 -0.47
CA PRO A 220 3.90 22.26 0.65
C PRO A 220 2.45 22.04 0.23
N GLY A 221 1.73 21.19 0.98
CA GLY A 221 0.34 20.83 0.67
C GLY A 221 0.11 19.94 -0.56
N GLY A 222 1.18 19.54 -1.26
CA GLY A 222 1.09 18.64 -2.41
C GLY A 222 0.56 17.25 -2.03
N ILE A 223 -0.03 16.57 -3.00
CA ILE A 223 -0.56 15.21 -2.85
C ILE A 223 0.41 14.24 -3.53
N TYR A 224 0.81 13.21 -2.80
CA TYR A 224 1.85 12.28 -3.23
C TYR A 224 1.42 10.85 -2.93
N ALA A 225 2.07 9.89 -3.59
CA ALA A 225 2.00 8.50 -3.20
C ALA A 225 3.40 7.91 -3.02
N PHE A 226 3.61 7.25 -1.89
CA PHE A 226 4.69 6.28 -1.76
C PHE A 226 4.32 5.08 -2.64
N PHE A 227 5.29 4.50 -3.36
CA PHE A 227 5.03 3.32 -4.16
C PHE A 227 6.13 2.27 -4.08
N VAL A 228 5.74 1.01 -4.30
CA VAL A 228 6.64 -0.12 -4.61
C VAL A 228 6.08 -0.84 -5.82
N GLU A 229 6.83 -0.83 -6.90
CA GLU A 229 6.55 -1.57 -8.12
C GLU A 229 7.29 -2.91 -8.13
N SER A 230 6.58 -3.96 -8.53
CA SER A 230 7.15 -5.31 -8.68
C SER A 230 6.79 -5.90 -10.03
N ASP A 231 7.78 -6.51 -10.69
CA ASP A 231 7.58 -7.38 -11.83
C ASP A 231 7.35 -8.83 -11.34
N MET A 232 6.20 -9.40 -11.67
CA MET A 232 5.80 -10.75 -11.27
C MET A 232 6.38 -11.85 -12.18
N ASN A 233 7.14 -11.50 -13.22
CA ASN A 233 7.79 -12.45 -14.14
C ASN A 233 8.68 -13.49 -13.43
N ASN A 234 9.24 -13.12 -12.27
CA ASN A 234 10.15 -13.97 -11.52
C ASN A 234 9.49 -14.40 -10.20
N GLY A 235 8.80 -15.53 -10.24
CA GLY A 235 8.21 -16.12 -9.03
C GLY A 235 6.73 -15.80 -8.80
N ARG A 236 6.05 -15.14 -9.76
CA ARG A 236 4.59 -14.98 -9.78
C ARG A 236 4.01 -14.28 -8.55
N LYS A 237 4.84 -13.47 -7.87
CA LYS A 237 4.54 -12.80 -6.61
C LYS A 237 4.96 -11.34 -6.73
N SER A 238 4.16 -10.43 -6.19
CA SER A 238 4.59 -9.05 -5.96
C SER A 238 5.47 -8.96 -4.72
N THR A 239 6.02 -7.76 -4.50
CA THR A 239 6.70 -7.48 -3.25
C THR A 239 5.83 -7.73 -2.02
N ALA A 240 6.48 -8.12 -0.92
CA ALA A 240 5.88 -8.38 0.38
C ALA A 240 6.63 -7.62 1.48
N PHE A 241 6.65 -6.29 1.41
CA PHE A 241 7.40 -5.45 2.33
C PHE A 241 6.75 -5.36 3.73
N THR A 242 7.59 -5.20 4.75
CA THR A 242 7.22 -5.20 6.18
C THR A 242 7.20 -3.81 6.80
N GLY A 243 7.68 -2.80 6.09
CA GLY A 243 7.61 -1.42 6.54
C GLY A 243 7.91 -0.45 5.42
N ALA A 244 7.22 0.68 5.43
CA ALA A 244 7.44 1.78 4.50
C ALA A 244 7.34 3.12 5.23
N GLY A 245 7.98 4.15 4.70
CA GLY A 245 7.80 5.48 5.26
C GLY A 245 8.21 6.61 4.34
N VAL A 246 7.55 7.74 4.58
CA VAL A 246 7.98 9.04 4.09
C VAL A 246 7.96 9.96 5.30
N PHE A 247 9.08 10.60 5.62
CA PHE A 247 9.21 11.37 6.86
C PHE A 247 10.21 12.50 6.69
N LEU A 248 10.01 13.56 7.47
CA LEU A 248 10.93 14.68 7.49
C LEU A 248 12.27 14.24 8.08
N ASN A 249 13.36 14.44 7.34
CA ASN A 249 14.69 14.00 7.71
C ASN A 249 15.75 14.96 7.14
N PRO A 250 15.90 16.17 7.73
CA PRO A 250 16.82 17.19 7.23
C PRO A 250 18.29 16.74 7.27
N SER A 251 18.63 15.88 8.24
CA SER A 251 19.98 15.32 8.39
C SER A 251 20.31 14.24 7.36
N GLN A 252 19.30 13.76 6.60
CA GLN A 252 19.45 12.68 5.62
C GLN A 252 20.10 11.42 6.21
N ALA A 253 19.86 11.17 7.50
CA ALA A 253 20.42 10.02 8.19
C ALA A 253 19.63 8.74 7.84
N ASN A 254 20.32 7.59 7.83
CA ASN A 254 19.71 6.27 7.73
C ASN A 254 18.99 5.90 9.04
N VAL A 255 17.83 6.50 9.26
CA VAL A 255 16.97 6.25 10.42
C VAL A 255 15.69 5.57 9.99
N VAL A 256 15.15 4.73 10.87
CA VAL A 256 13.85 4.07 10.66
C VAL A 256 12.76 4.99 11.22
N PRO A 257 11.75 5.40 10.43
CA PRO A 257 10.64 6.20 10.94
C PRO A 257 9.74 5.38 11.86
N ASP A 258 8.82 6.05 12.54
CA ASP A 258 7.77 5.36 13.30
C ASP A 258 6.92 4.48 12.36
N LEU A 259 6.94 3.17 12.59
CA LEU A 259 6.14 2.20 11.84
C LEU A 259 4.81 1.87 12.54
N THR A 260 4.48 2.59 13.61
CA THR A 260 3.18 2.47 14.28
C THR A 260 2.10 3.10 13.42
N PRO A 261 0.98 2.39 13.12
CA PRO A 261 -0.13 3.01 12.43
C PRO A 261 -0.72 4.18 13.21
N SER A 262 -1.09 5.21 12.47
CA SER A 262 -1.84 6.34 13.01
C SER A 262 -3.14 5.88 13.68
N PRO A 263 -3.67 6.64 14.66
CA PRO A 263 -4.99 6.36 15.23
C PRO A 263 -6.07 6.25 14.15
N VAL A 264 -6.01 7.10 13.11
CA VAL A 264 -6.92 7.05 11.96
C VAL A 264 -6.89 5.69 11.27
N ALA A 265 -5.73 5.07 11.10
CA ALA A 265 -5.64 3.74 10.49
C ALA A 265 -6.13 2.61 11.39
N LYS A 266 -6.14 2.81 12.72
CA LYS A 266 -6.69 1.85 13.69
C LYS A 266 -8.20 1.98 13.83
N ASP A 267 -8.72 3.21 13.73
CA ASP A 267 -10.13 3.52 13.93
C ASP A 267 -10.95 3.46 12.63
N THR A 268 -10.30 3.62 11.48
CA THR A 268 -10.99 3.56 10.18
C THR A 268 -11.02 2.13 9.67
N MET A 269 -12.23 1.63 9.44
CA MET A 269 -12.45 0.37 8.74
C MET A 269 -12.73 0.64 7.27
N ARG A 270 -12.31 -0.26 6.40
CA ARG A 270 -12.86 -0.30 5.04
C ARG A 270 -14.28 -0.85 5.06
N CYS A 271 -15.14 -0.26 4.25
CA CYS A 271 -16.53 -0.69 4.18
C CYS A 271 -16.70 -1.63 2.99
N VAL A 272 -17.06 -2.86 3.31
CA VAL A 272 -17.61 -3.82 2.35
C VAL A 272 -19.11 -3.76 2.51
N ASP A 273 -19.79 -3.25 1.48
CA ASP A 273 -21.22 -3.09 1.52
C ASP A 273 -21.92 -3.92 0.47
N SER A 274 -23.07 -4.46 0.86
CA SER A 274 -24.07 -4.94 -0.08
C SER A 274 -24.77 -3.74 -0.74
N LEU A 275 -24.79 -3.72 -2.06
CA LEU A 275 -25.62 -2.78 -2.84
C LEU A 275 -26.93 -3.39 -3.32
N GLY A 276 -27.12 -4.70 -3.10
CA GLY A 276 -28.41 -5.38 -3.29
C GLY A 276 -28.28 -6.68 -4.08
N ARG A 277 -29.35 -7.48 -4.04
CA ARG A 277 -29.50 -8.68 -4.88
C ARG A 277 -30.29 -8.28 -6.12
N LEU A 278 -29.62 -8.30 -7.27
CA LEU A 278 -30.17 -7.88 -8.55
C LEU A 278 -30.69 -9.11 -9.29
N THR A 279 -31.93 -9.05 -9.74
CA THR A 279 -32.54 -10.09 -10.57
C THR A 279 -31.88 -10.13 -11.95
N LYS A 280 -32.00 -11.28 -12.63
CA LYS A 280 -31.59 -11.41 -14.04
C LYS A 280 -32.23 -10.34 -14.94
N ALA A 281 -33.50 -10.00 -14.71
CA ALA A 281 -34.21 -8.99 -15.52
C ALA A 281 -33.64 -7.58 -15.30
N GLU A 282 -33.36 -7.19 -14.05
CA GLU A 282 -32.73 -5.90 -13.72
C GLU A 282 -31.33 -5.78 -14.32
N LEU A 283 -30.52 -6.84 -14.22
CA LEU A 283 -29.18 -6.86 -14.81
C LEU A 283 -29.22 -6.78 -16.34
N THR A 284 -30.14 -7.50 -16.97
CA THR A 284 -30.31 -7.47 -18.43
C THR A 284 -30.76 -6.11 -18.92
N GLY A 285 -31.74 -5.50 -18.23
CA GLY A 285 -32.30 -4.19 -18.54
C GLY A 285 -31.40 -3.00 -18.16
N GLY A 286 -30.41 -3.24 -17.30
CA GLY A 286 -29.57 -2.20 -16.71
C GLY A 286 -30.26 -1.54 -15.52
N VAL A 287 -29.63 -1.59 -14.35
CA VAL A 287 -30.16 -1.02 -13.10
C VAL A 287 -29.27 0.11 -12.60
N SER A 288 -29.89 1.19 -12.14
CA SER A 288 -29.18 2.31 -11.51
C SER A 288 -29.00 2.06 -10.02
N VAL A 289 -27.79 2.27 -9.51
CA VAL A 289 -27.43 2.03 -8.12
C VAL A 289 -26.81 3.30 -7.54
N ASP A 290 -27.37 3.76 -6.42
CA ASP A 290 -26.85 4.91 -5.68
C ASP A 290 -25.61 4.53 -4.85
N VAL A 291 -24.59 5.35 -4.99
CA VAL A 291 -23.32 5.30 -4.27
C VAL A 291 -23.01 6.65 -3.60
N GLY A 292 -23.97 7.56 -3.53
CA GLY A 292 -23.83 8.89 -2.93
C GLY A 292 -23.54 8.91 -1.44
N ARG A 293 -23.69 7.77 -0.76
CA ARG A 293 -23.35 7.62 0.66
C ARG A 293 -21.84 7.63 0.96
N TYR A 294 -20.99 7.45 -0.05
CA TYR A 294 -19.54 7.41 0.14
C TYR A 294 -18.90 8.78 -0.09
N SER A 295 -17.95 9.14 0.77
CA SER A 295 -17.09 10.32 0.55
C SER A 295 -16.01 9.98 -0.47
N MET A 296 -16.07 10.57 -1.66
CA MET A 296 -15.21 10.23 -2.80
C MET A 296 -14.55 11.50 -3.38
N PRO A 297 -13.61 12.14 -2.65
CA PRO A 297 -13.02 13.42 -3.04
C PRO A 297 -12.29 13.41 -4.39
N PHE A 298 -11.77 12.25 -4.81
CA PHE A 298 -11.08 12.09 -6.10
C PHE A 298 -11.96 11.42 -7.17
N GLY A 299 -13.28 11.34 -6.94
CA GLY A 299 -14.21 10.64 -7.82
C GLY A 299 -14.37 9.16 -7.48
N MET A 300 -15.52 8.59 -7.82
CA MET A 300 -15.88 7.22 -7.42
C MET A 300 -14.90 6.15 -7.91
N GLU A 301 -14.32 6.37 -9.08
CA GLU A 301 -13.31 5.52 -9.71
C GLU A 301 -12.08 5.36 -8.81
N LYS A 302 -11.75 6.38 -8.01
CA LYS A 302 -10.60 6.32 -7.10
C LYS A 302 -10.93 5.66 -5.77
N HIS A 303 -12.18 5.38 -5.45
CA HIS A 303 -12.59 5.01 -4.09
C HIS A 303 -13.42 3.73 -4.00
N LEU A 304 -14.05 3.30 -5.09
CA LEU A 304 -14.94 2.16 -5.13
C LEU A 304 -14.42 1.07 -6.06
N ILE A 305 -14.43 -0.16 -5.55
CA ILE A 305 -14.26 -1.37 -6.34
C ILE A 305 -15.55 -2.18 -6.20
N PHE A 306 -16.19 -2.47 -7.32
CA PHE A 306 -17.42 -3.22 -7.38
C PHE A 306 -17.15 -4.70 -7.65
N CYS A 307 -18.04 -5.54 -7.12
CA CYS A 307 -18.02 -6.96 -7.38
C CYS A 307 -19.45 -7.44 -7.60
N ASN A 308 -19.68 -8.16 -8.70
CA ASN A 308 -20.92 -8.88 -8.90
C ASN A 308 -20.70 -10.36 -8.55
N CYS A 309 -21.18 -10.76 -7.38
CA CYS A 309 -20.97 -12.09 -6.83
C CYS A 309 -22.09 -13.05 -7.26
N GLN A 310 -21.73 -14.33 -7.38
CA GLN A 310 -22.71 -15.40 -7.52
C GLN A 310 -23.44 -15.63 -6.19
N ILE A 311 -24.71 -16.03 -6.25
CA ILE A 311 -25.46 -16.50 -5.10
C ILE A 311 -25.76 -17.99 -5.32
N THR A 312 -25.25 -18.85 -4.44
CA THR A 312 -25.55 -20.28 -4.42
C THR A 312 -26.25 -20.59 -3.10
N GLY A 313 -27.57 -20.83 -3.15
CA GLY A 313 -28.38 -21.00 -1.94
C GLY A 313 -28.46 -19.71 -1.10
N THR A 314 -28.02 -19.76 0.16
CA THR A 314 -27.88 -18.58 1.03
C THR A 314 -26.48 -17.97 0.98
N THR A 315 -25.54 -18.58 0.27
CA THR A 315 -24.12 -18.21 0.29
C THR A 315 -23.72 -17.39 -0.92
N THR A 316 -22.88 -16.37 -0.69
CA THR A 316 -22.27 -15.55 -1.74
C THR A 316 -20.93 -16.18 -2.16
N GLU A 317 -20.79 -16.53 -3.43
CA GLU A 317 -19.60 -17.17 -4.01
C GLU A 317 -18.77 -16.19 -4.85
N ALA A 318 -17.54 -16.57 -5.17
CA ALA A 318 -16.60 -15.76 -5.94
C ALA A 318 -17.22 -15.32 -7.28
N PRO A 319 -16.90 -14.11 -7.76
CA PRO A 319 -17.48 -13.59 -8.99
C PRO A 319 -17.09 -14.43 -10.20
N TYR A 320 -18.03 -14.63 -11.12
CA TYR A 320 -17.78 -15.32 -12.39
C TYR A 320 -18.44 -14.63 -13.59
N SER A 321 -19.34 -13.65 -13.36
CA SER A 321 -20.07 -12.97 -14.43
C SER A 321 -19.45 -11.63 -14.82
N ALA A 322 -19.51 -11.32 -16.11
CA ALA A 322 -19.24 -9.99 -16.66
C ALA A 322 -20.44 -9.08 -16.39
N SER A 323 -20.41 -8.31 -15.31
CA SER A 323 -21.23 -7.09 -15.26
C SER A 323 -20.40 -5.92 -15.75
N THR A 324 -20.98 -5.09 -16.59
CA THR A 324 -20.50 -3.76 -16.90
C THR A 324 -21.07 -2.80 -15.86
N ILE A 325 -20.23 -1.98 -15.26
CA ILE A 325 -20.68 -0.95 -14.31
C ILE A 325 -20.15 0.38 -14.81
N ASN A 326 -21.04 1.24 -15.28
CA ASN A 326 -20.69 2.53 -15.84
C ASN A 326 -21.05 3.66 -14.90
N LYS A 327 -20.16 4.65 -14.80
CA LYS A 327 -20.47 5.92 -14.14
C LYS A 327 -21.54 6.66 -14.93
N VAL A 328 -22.65 7.01 -14.27
CA VAL A 328 -23.70 7.84 -14.87
C VAL A 328 -23.51 9.30 -14.48
N ASN A 329 -23.18 9.54 -13.20
CA ASN A 329 -22.93 10.86 -12.63
C ASN A 329 -22.04 10.72 -11.38
N HIS A 330 -21.97 11.73 -10.51
CA HIS A 330 -21.09 11.71 -9.34
C HIS A 330 -21.54 10.79 -8.18
N ASN A 331 -22.79 10.34 -8.17
CA ASN A 331 -23.36 9.50 -7.10
C ASN A 331 -24.07 8.24 -7.59
N THR A 332 -24.14 7.99 -8.89
CA THR A 332 -24.91 6.88 -9.47
C THR A 332 -24.07 6.11 -10.46
N VAL A 333 -24.16 4.78 -10.38
CA VAL A 333 -23.63 3.86 -11.38
C VAL A 333 -24.75 3.08 -12.04
N GLN A 334 -24.58 2.73 -13.31
CA GLN A 334 -25.46 1.81 -14.03
C GLN A 334 -24.80 0.45 -14.11
N VAL A 335 -25.47 -0.57 -13.62
CA VAL A 335 -25.02 -1.96 -13.63
C VAL A 335 -25.80 -2.72 -14.68
N GLN A 336 -25.11 -3.30 -15.65
CA GLN A 336 -25.70 -4.12 -16.70
C GLN A 336 -24.92 -5.43 -16.86
N GLY A 337 -25.59 -6.54 -17.12
CA GLY A 337 -24.94 -7.82 -17.36
C GLY A 337 -25.90 -8.98 -17.25
N ASP A 338 -25.38 -10.15 -16.84
CA ASP A 338 -26.19 -11.34 -16.58
C ASP A 338 -25.75 -12.01 -15.28
N THR A 339 -26.67 -12.79 -14.72
CA THR A 339 -26.44 -13.83 -13.72
C THR A 339 -25.57 -14.96 -14.27
N ALA A 340 -24.83 -15.63 -13.39
CA ALA A 340 -24.03 -16.79 -13.82
C ALA A 340 -24.91 -18.03 -13.99
N GLY A 341 -24.79 -18.70 -15.13
CA GLY A 341 -25.52 -19.95 -15.41
C GLY A 341 -27.04 -19.76 -15.32
N GLY A 342 -27.72 -20.67 -14.60
CA GLY A 342 -29.17 -20.65 -14.40
C GLY A 342 -29.65 -19.90 -13.16
N GLN A 343 -28.81 -19.08 -12.53
CA GLN A 343 -29.18 -18.35 -11.32
C GLN A 343 -30.21 -17.25 -11.61
N SER A 344 -31.09 -16.98 -10.64
CA SER A 344 -32.11 -15.94 -10.78
C SER A 344 -31.65 -14.55 -10.32
N HIS A 345 -30.61 -14.49 -9.49
CA HIS A 345 -30.08 -13.27 -8.90
C HIS A 345 -28.55 -13.26 -8.90
N ALA A 346 -27.97 -12.07 -8.91
CA ALA A 346 -26.59 -11.81 -8.56
C ALA A 346 -26.52 -10.82 -7.38
N HIS A 347 -25.42 -10.82 -6.63
CA HIS A 347 -25.24 -9.92 -5.49
C HIS A 347 -24.22 -8.85 -5.84
N LEU A 348 -24.70 -7.61 -5.99
CA LEU A 348 -23.81 -6.47 -6.17
C LEU A 348 -23.26 -6.02 -4.82
N MET A 349 -21.93 -5.93 -4.75
CA MET A 349 -21.20 -5.44 -3.59
C MET A 349 -20.23 -4.34 -3.99
N ALA A 350 -19.91 -3.46 -3.05
CA ALA A 350 -18.87 -2.45 -3.21
C ALA A 350 -17.87 -2.52 -2.05
N TYR A 351 -16.61 -2.37 -2.40
CA TYR A 351 -15.52 -2.13 -1.48
C TYR A 351 -15.17 -0.65 -1.54
N TYR A 352 -15.27 0.02 -0.41
CA TYR A 352 -15.02 1.44 -0.27
C TYR A 352 -13.75 1.73 0.53
N SER A 353 -12.99 2.69 0.03
CA SER A 353 -11.80 3.25 0.67
C SER A 353 -11.86 4.77 0.73
N LYS A 354 -11.54 5.36 1.89
CA LYS A 354 -11.36 6.81 2.00
C LYS A 354 -10.10 7.32 1.29
N THR A 355 -9.09 6.47 1.13
CA THR A 355 -7.88 6.76 0.36
C THR A 355 -7.99 6.18 -1.05
N PRO A 356 -7.35 6.79 -2.08
CA PRO A 356 -7.39 6.26 -3.43
C PRO A 356 -6.98 4.79 -3.54
N VAL A 357 -7.69 4.03 -4.37
CA VAL A 357 -7.40 2.61 -4.71
C VAL A 357 -6.82 2.45 -6.11
N HIS A 358 -6.74 3.56 -6.86
CA HIS A 358 -6.17 3.65 -8.20
C HIS A 358 -5.51 5.04 -8.38
N LEU A 359 -4.35 5.08 -9.02
CA LEU A 359 -3.54 6.22 -9.42
C LEU A 359 -3.42 6.38 -10.95
N ASN A 360 -3.94 5.46 -11.77
CA ASN A 360 -3.67 5.44 -13.22
C ASN A 360 -2.16 5.36 -13.54
N TYR A 361 -1.39 4.64 -12.72
CA TYR A 361 0.07 4.66 -12.81
C TYR A 361 0.57 4.07 -14.13
N PHE A 362 0.17 2.83 -14.45
CA PHE A 362 0.65 2.12 -15.64
C PHE A 362 0.09 2.69 -16.96
N ASN A 363 -1.00 3.44 -16.89
CA ASN A 363 -1.65 4.06 -18.05
C ASN A 363 -1.16 5.51 -18.29
N SER A 364 -0.36 6.07 -17.39
CA SER A 364 0.17 7.43 -17.53
C SER A 364 1.21 7.50 -18.65
N ALA A 365 1.22 8.60 -19.39
CA ALA A 365 2.25 8.89 -20.38
C ALA A 365 3.65 9.06 -19.76
N ASN A 366 3.71 9.34 -18.46
CA ASN A 366 4.95 9.54 -17.71
C ASN A 366 5.47 8.23 -17.08
N TYR A 367 4.74 7.11 -17.22
CA TYR A 367 5.21 5.82 -16.74
C TYR A 367 6.45 5.38 -17.51
N GLN A 368 7.52 5.10 -16.77
CA GLN A 368 8.78 4.62 -17.31
C GLN A 368 8.89 3.13 -17.05
N VAL A 369 8.95 2.31 -18.10
CA VAL A 369 9.15 0.86 -17.97
C VAL A 369 10.53 0.58 -17.39
N VAL A 370 10.57 -0.20 -16.31
CA VAL A 370 11.77 -0.83 -15.75
C VAL A 370 11.94 -2.24 -16.28
#